data_AF-A0A3C1NB54-F1
#
_entry.id   AF-A0A3C1NB54-F1
#
_cell.length_a   1.000
_cell.length_b   1.000
_cell.length_c   1.000
_cell.angle_alpha   90.00
_cell.angle_beta   90.00
_cell.angle_gamma   90.00
#
_symmetry.space_group_name_H-M   'P 1'
#
loop_
_entity.id
_entity.type
_entity.pdbx_description
1 polymer ?
#
loop_
_entity_poly.entity_id
_entity_poly.type
_entity_poly.pdbx_seq_one_letter_code
_entity_poly.pdbx_strand_id
1 'polypeptide(L)'
;MLGGKSIHPSNTDIYFTFTLEVRFTNLWVAPYSKYQQFLYDTICGFRAKGWNYQEIADWFNTNDYTTPRGKKFYNSSAYSIVKKKNLRDARLNKKYPPKLSNFDVRFVDKTLINSNPL
;
A
#
# COMPACT_ATOMS: atom_id res chain seq x y z
N MET A 1 -3.13 -58.78 20.74
CA MET A 1 -3.00 -57.96 21.96
C MET A 1 -3.52 -56.57 21.66
N LEU A 2 -4.51 -56.13 22.44
CA LEU A 2 -5.24 -54.87 22.28
C LEU A 2 -4.36 -53.69 22.73
N GLY A 3 -4.02 -52.79 21.81
CA GLY A 3 -3.43 -51.48 22.12
C GLY A 3 -4.43 -50.38 21.76
N GLY A 4 -5.40 -50.14 22.64
CA GLY A 4 -6.43 -49.12 22.41
C GLY A 4 -5.80 -47.74 22.29
N LYS A 5 -6.03 -47.06 21.16
CA LYS A 5 -5.82 -45.61 21.08
C LYS A 5 -6.87 -44.95 21.96
N SER A 6 -6.52 -44.65 23.21
CA SER A 6 -7.31 -43.74 24.02
C SER A 6 -7.23 -42.36 23.37
N ILE A 7 -8.25 -42.00 22.59
CA ILE A 7 -8.49 -40.60 22.25
C ILE A 7 -9.12 -40.02 23.52
N HIS A 8 -8.29 -39.68 24.51
CA HIS A 8 -8.74 -38.78 25.55
C HIS A 8 -8.95 -37.42 24.87
N PRO A 9 -10.18 -36.88 24.81
CA PRO A 9 -10.33 -35.50 24.40
C PRO A 9 -9.49 -34.66 25.36
N SER A 10 -8.53 -33.91 24.81
CA SER A 10 -7.79 -32.93 25.60
C SER A 10 -8.81 -31.96 26.20
N ASN A 11 -8.95 -31.99 27.52
CA ASN A 11 -9.74 -31.03 28.26
C ASN A 11 -9.09 -29.65 28.27
N THR A 12 -7.85 -29.51 27.78
CA THR A 12 -7.14 -28.24 27.71
C THR A 12 -6.96 -27.79 26.26
N ASP A 13 -7.38 -26.58 25.93
CA ASP A 13 -6.97 -25.88 24.70
C ASP A 13 -5.69 -25.08 24.95
N ILE A 14 -4.81 -25.05 23.94
CA ILE A 14 -3.56 -24.29 23.97
C ILE A 14 -3.64 -23.23 22.88
N TYR A 15 -3.51 -21.97 23.26
CA TYR A 15 -3.50 -20.83 22.36
C TYR A 15 -2.12 -20.19 22.36
N PHE A 16 -1.48 -20.13 21.20
CA PHE A 16 -0.34 -19.24 20.99
C PHE A 16 -0.86 -17.90 20.49
N THR A 17 -0.62 -16.83 21.23
CA THR A 17 -1.16 -15.51 20.93
C THR A 17 -0.04 -14.49 20.77
N PHE A 18 -0.23 -13.56 19.85
CA PHE A 18 0.71 -12.48 19.58
C PHE A 18 -0.04 -11.30 18.94
N THR A 19 0.59 -10.13 18.94
CA THR A 19 0.14 -8.94 18.21
C THR A 19 0.93 -8.81 16.92
N LEU A 20 0.23 -8.66 15.79
CA LEU A 20 0.80 -8.34 14.49
C LEU A 20 0.44 -6.89 14.11
N GLU A 21 1.44 -6.04 14.00
CA GLU A 21 1.31 -4.68 13.50
C GLU A 21 1.81 -4.61 12.05
N VAL A 22 0.94 -4.19 11.14
CA VAL A 22 1.22 -4.03 9.70
C VAL A 22 0.86 -2.62 9.26
N ARG A 23 1.73 -1.98 8.47
CA ARG A 23 1.53 -0.62 7.97
C ARG A 23 1.56 -0.57 6.45
N PHE A 24 0.44 -0.14 5.87
CA PHE A 24 0.27 0.04 4.43
C PHE A 24 0.01 1.52 4.11
N THR A 25 0.64 2.05 3.05
CA THR A 25 0.52 3.47 2.63
C THR A 25 -0.48 3.70 1.50
N ASN A 26 -1.05 2.61 0.96
CA ASN A 26 -1.82 2.59 -0.28
C ASN A 26 -3.26 2.09 -0.09
N LEU A 27 -3.77 1.98 1.14
CA LEU A 27 -5.12 1.45 1.42
C LEU A 27 -6.25 2.27 0.77
N TRP A 28 -6.09 3.60 0.69
CA TRP A 28 -7.09 4.51 0.14
C TRP A 28 -6.43 5.58 -0.73
N VAL A 29 -5.91 5.18 -1.88
CA VAL A 29 -5.24 6.10 -2.80
C VAL A 29 -5.95 6.11 -4.14
N ALA A 30 -6.47 7.28 -4.51
CA ALA A 30 -7.08 7.47 -5.81
C ALA A 30 -6.12 7.04 -6.93
N PRO A 31 -6.63 6.29 -7.93
CA PRO A 31 -5.84 5.90 -9.08
C PRO A 31 -5.34 7.15 -9.81
N TYR A 32 -4.12 7.07 -10.35
CA TYR A 32 -3.60 8.13 -11.20
C TYR A 32 -4.34 8.06 -12.53
N SER A 33 -4.94 9.18 -12.98
CA SER A 33 -5.79 9.13 -14.16
C SER A 33 -4.98 8.84 -15.43
N LYS A 34 -5.63 8.28 -16.46
CA LYS A 34 -4.98 8.02 -17.76
C LYS A 34 -4.34 9.28 -18.33
N TYR A 35 -5.03 10.41 -18.22
CA TYR A 35 -4.51 11.69 -18.70
C TYR A 35 -3.29 12.16 -17.90
N GLN A 36 -3.33 12.03 -16.57
CA GLN A 36 -2.17 12.37 -15.74
C GLN A 36 -0.96 11.48 -16.06
N GLN A 37 -1.19 10.19 -16.33
CA GLN A 37 -0.15 9.25 -16.75
C GLN A 37 0.44 9.63 -18.12
N PHE A 38 -0.41 9.92 -19.11
CA PHE A 38 0.00 10.43 -20.41
C PHE A 38 0.90 11.67 -20.30
N LEU A 39 0.51 12.66 -19.49
CA LEU A 39 1.30 13.88 -19.30
C LEU A 39 2.67 13.54 -18.72
N TYR A 40 2.73 12.70 -17.68
CA TYR A 40 3.98 12.30 -17.05
C TYR A 40 4.91 11.56 -18.01
N ASP A 41 4.39 10.55 -18.73
CA ASP A 41 5.17 9.73 -19.66
C ASP A 41 5.71 10.58 -20.82
N THR A 42 4.89 11.48 -21.34
CA THR A 42 5.27 12.41 -22.41
C THR A 42 6.38 13.36 -21.96
N ILE A 43 6.26 13.94 -20.75
CA ILE A 43 7.33 14.79 -20.19
C ILE A 43 8.62 14.00 -20.03
N CYS A 44 8.56 12.79 -19.46
CA CYS A 44 9.75 11.95 -19.27
C CYS A 44 10.39 11.56 -20.61
N GLY A 45 9.57 11.23 -21.62
CA GLY A 45 10.03 10.93 -22.97
C GLY A 45 10.77 12.10 -23.63
N PHE A 46 10.26 13.33 -23.52
CA PHE A 46 10.98 14.51 -24.02
C PHE A 46 12.23 14.84 -23.22
N ARG A 47 12.20 14.68 -21.89
CA ARG A 47 13.40 14.84 -21.04
C ARG A 47 14.51 13.85 -21.45
N ALA A 48 14.16 12.61 -21.77
CA ALA A 48 15.12 11.61 -22.27
C ALA A 48 15.71 11.99 -23.64
N LYS A 49 14.98 12.75 -24.46
CA LYS A 49 15.44 13.31 -25.74
C LYS A 49 16.23 14.63 -25.59
N GLY A 50 16.47 15.10 -24.36
CA GLY A 50 17.27 16.30 -24.09
C GLY A 50 16.48 17.61 -24.00
N TRP A 51 15.15 17.60 -24.13
CA TRP A 51 14.35 18.82 -24.08
C TRP A 51 14.31 19.41 -22.67
N ASN A 52 14.27 20.73 -22.56
CA ASN A 52 14.05 21.44 -21.31
C ASN A 52 12.55 21.58 -20.99
N TYR A 53 12.19 21.95 -19.76
CA TYR A 53 10.79 22.04 -19.35
C TYR A 53 10.01 23.16 -20.03
N GLN A 54 10.68 24.20 -20.53
CA GLN A 54 10.03 25.28 -21.27
C GLN A 54 9.59 24.78 -22.65
N GLU A 55 10.50 24.14 -23.41
CA GLU A 55 10.19 23.52 -24.70
C GLU A 55 9.05 22.51 -24.61
N ILE A 56 9.04 21.70 -23.54
CA ILE A 56 7.98 20.72 -23.28
C ILE A 56 6.64 21.41 -23.01
N ALA A 57 6.64 22.47 -22.20
CA ALA A 57 5.43 23.24 -21.91
C ALA A 57 4.87 23.89 -23.18
N ASP A 58 5.74 24.44 -24.03
CA ASP A 58 5.36 25.04 -25.30
C ASP A 58 4.80 23.99 -26.25
N TRP A 59 5.41 22.80 -26.35
CA TRP A 59 4.86 21.68 -27.14
C TRP A 59 3.45 21.29 -26.68
N PHE A 60 3.21 21.15 -25.37
CA PHE A 60 1.86 20.84 -24.88
C PHE A 60 0.85 21.92 -25.26
N ASN A 61 1.24 23.20 -25.12
CA ASN A 61 0.36 24.31 -25.47
C ASN A 61 0.06 24.37 -26.97
N THR A 62 1.04 24.09 -27.84
CA THR A 62 0.87 24.04 -29.30
C THR A 62 -0.01 22.87 -29.75
N ASN A 63 -0.05 21.78 -28.97
CA ASN A 63 -0.88 20.60 -29.24
C ASN A 63 -2.21 20.62 -28.45
N ASP A 64 -2.63 21.80 -27.96
CA ASP A 64 -3.90 22.02 -27.24
C ASP A 64 -4.10 21.19 -25.96
N TYR A 65 -3.01 20.71 -25.35
CA TYR A 65 -3.07 20.04 -24.07
C TYR A 65 -3.09 21.03 -22.90
N THR A 66 -3.92 20.74 -21.91
CA THR A 66 -3.99 21.53 -20.68
C THR A 66 -3.50 20.73 -19.47
N THR A 67 -3.06 21.41 -18.42
CA THR A 67 -2.73 20.74 -17.14
C THR A 67 -3.96 19.96 -16.63
N PRO A 68 -3.81 19.02 -15.69
CA PRO A 68 -4.96 18.26 -15.15
C PRO A 68 -6.10 19.12 -14.56
N ARG A 69 -5.86 20.41 -14.31
CA ARG A 69 -6.84 21.39 -13.83
C ARG A 69 -7.34 22.36 -14.92
N GLY A 70 -7.08 22.06 -16.20
CA GLY A 70 -7.53 22.87 -17.33
C GLY A 70 -6.79 24.20 -17.52
N LYS A 71 -5.56 24.34 -17.02
CA LYS A 71 -4.74 25.55 -17.20
C LYS A 71 -3.65 25.35 -18.25
N LYS A 72 -3.21 26.44 -18.90
CA LYS A 72 -2.05 26.47 -19.80
C LYS A 72 -0.79 25.92 -19.11
N PHE A 73 0.10 25.29 -19.87
CA PHE A 73 1.39 24.84 -19.37
C PHE A 73 2.41 25.98 -19.28
N TYR A 74 3.14 25.97 -18.17
CA TYR A 74 4.40 26.70 -17.99
C TYR A 74 5.52 25.69 -17.69
N ASN A 75 6.80 26.09 -17.75
CA ASN A 75 7.90 25.19 -17.38
C ASN A 75 7.68 24.56 -15.98
N SER A 76 7.13 25.35 -15.05
CA SER A 76 6.89 24.94 -13.67
C SER A 76 5.78 23.90 -13.58
N SER A 77 4.81 23.92 -14.51
CA SER A 77 3.76 22.91 -14.63
C SER A 77 4.36 21.56 -15.00
N ALA A 78 5.20 21.51 -16.04
CA ALA A 78 5.84 20.28 -16.50
C ALA A 78 6.78 19.70 -15.43
N TYR A 79 7.61 20.54 -14.81
CA TYR A 79 8.46 20.13 -13.69
C TYR A 79 7.63 19.58 -12.50
N SER A 80 6.56 20.29 -12.12
CA SER A 80 5.73 19.90 -10.98
C SER A 80 5.03 18.55 -11.18
N ILE A 81 4.65 18.20 -12.40
CA ILE A 81 4.03 16.90 -12.70
C ILE A 81 5.02 15.77 -12.40
N VAL A 82 6.25 15.86 -12.89
CA VAL A 82 7.31 14.86 -12.64
C VAL A 82 7.61 14.77 -11.15
N LYS A 83 7.84 15.91 -10.49
CA LYS A 83 8.13 15.95 -9.05
C LYS A 83 7.03 15.28 -8.23
N LYS A 84 5.77 15.61 -8.50
CA LYS A 84 4.62 15.06 -7.76
C LYS A 84 4.42 13.57 -8.03
N LYS A 85 4.65 13.09 -9.26
CA LYS A 85 4.58 11.66 -9.57
C LYS A 85 5.65 10.88 -8.81
N ASN A 86 6.90 11.35 -8.81
CA ASN A 86 7.98 10.71 -8.08
C ASN A 86 7.72 10.63 -6.57
N LEU A 87 7.24 11.73 -5.97
CA LEU A 87 6.84 11.74 -4.56
C LEU A 87 5.69 10.77 -4.27
N ARG A 88 4.69 10.71 -5.16
CA ARG A 88 3.57 9.77 -5.04
C ARG A 88 4.08 8.34 -5.08
N ASP A 89 4.89 7.99 -6.07
CA ASP A 89 5.39 6.62 -6.22
C ASP A 89 6.29 6.21 -5.05
N ALA A 90 7.18 7.09 -4.59
CA ALA A 90 7.99 6.84 -3.41
C ALA A 90 7.13 6.57 -2.16
N ARG A 91 6.04 7.32 -1.97
CA ARG A 91 5.11 7.12 -0.85
C ARG A 91 4.36 5.79 -0.95
N LEU A 92 3.90 5.41 -2.14
CA LEU A 92 3.11 4.19 -2.36
C LEU A 92 3.95 2.92 -2.34
N ASN A 93 5.20 3.02 -2.79
CA ASN A 93 6.13 1.89 -2.79
C ASN A 93 6.90 1.75 -1.47
N LYS A 94 6.66 2.64 -0.50
CA LYS A 94 7.30 2.56 0.82
C LYS A 94 6.77 1.36 1.60
N LYS A 95 7.65 0.38 1.81
CA LYS A 95 7.38 -0.81 2.63
C LYS A 95 7.75 -0.54 4.09
N TYR A 96 6.92 -1.04 5.01
CA TYR A 96 7.23 -1.08 6.43
C TYR A 96 7.33 -2.55 6.85
N PRO A 97 8.38 -2.94 7.59
CA PRO A 97 8.48 -4.29 8.09
C PRO A 97 7.32 -4.58 9.06
N PRO A 98 6.69 -5.77 8.99
CA PRO A 98 5.71 -6.16 10.00
C PRO A 98 6.40 -6.28 11.36
N LYS A 99 5.68 -5.92 12.42
CA LYS A 99 6.16 -6.05 13.79
C LYS A 99 5.30 -7.09 14.51
N LEU A 100 5.97 -8.07 15.11
CA LEU A 100 5.36 -9.03 16.02
C LEU A 100 5.75 -8.68 17.45
N SER A 101 4.79 -8.72 18.37
CA SER A 101 5.02 -8.44 19.79
C SER A 101 3.99 -9.15 20.66
N ASN A 102 4.12 -9.02 21.99
CA ASN A 102 3.16 -9.54 22.97
C ASN A 102 2.88 -11.04 22.81
N PHE A 103 3.95 -11.83 22.67
CA PHE A 103 3.85 -13.27 22.56
C PHE A 103 3.44 -13.89 23.89
N ASP A 104 2.47 -14.81 23.85
CA ASP A 104 1.96 -15.49 25.02
C ASP A 104 1.43 -16.89 24.65
N VAL A 105 1.44 -17.80 25.62
CA VAL A 105 0.85 -19.14 25.51
C VAL A 105 -0.20 -19.30 26.59
N ARG A 106 -1.46 -19.43 26.19
CA ARG A 106 -2.60 -19.57 27.10
C ARG A 106 -3.14 -20.99 27.08
N PHE A 107 -3.36 -21.53 28.27
CA PHE A 107 -3.99 -22.83 28.50
C PHE A 107 -5.40 -22.60 29.01
N VAL A 108 -6.41 -23.20 28.39
CA VAL A 108 -7.82 -23.08 28.79
C VAL A 108 -8.37 -24.45 29.09
N ASP A 109 -8.72 -24.70 30.35
CA ASP A 109 -9.41 -25.92 30.76
C ASP A 109 -10.90 -25.84 30.46
N LYS A 110 -11.37 -26.67 29.54
CA LYS A 110 -12.75 -26.78 29.07
C LYS A 110 -13.70 -27.30 30.16
N THR A 111 -13.19 -27.99 31.18
CA THR A 111 -14.04 -28.50 32.27
C THR A 111 -14.65 -27.38 33.11
N LEU A 112 -14.02 -26.20 33.14
CA LEU A 112 -14.49 -25.01 33.87
C LEU A 112 -15.58 -24.22 33.13
N ILE A 113 -15.80 -24.47 31.83
CA ILE A 113 -16.79 -23.73 31.02
C ILE A 113 -18.21 -24.35 31.17
N ASN A 114 -18.28 -25.64 31.52
CA ASN A 114 -19.54 -26.37 31.66
C ASN A 114 -20.06 -26.44 33.12
N SER A 115 -19.35 -25.83 34.07
CA SER A 115 -19.74 -25.79 35.48
C SER A 115 -20.52 -24.50 35.80
N ASN A 116 -21.76 -24.39 35.32
CA ASN A 116 -22.76 -23.52 35.94
C ASN A 116 -23.52 -24.38 36.98
N PRO A 117 -23.36 -24.14 38.30
CA PRO A 117 -24.22 -24.78 39.27
C PRO A 117 -25.58 -24.06 39.29
N LEU A 118 -26.66 -24.84 39.18
CA LEU A 118 -28.00 -24.45 39.61
C LEU A 118 -28.04 -24.19 41.12
#